data_AF-A0AAN5AII6-F1
#
_entry.id   AF-A0AAN5AII6-F1
#
_cell.length_a   1.000
_cell.length_b   1.000
_cell.length_c   1.000
_cell.angle_alpha   90.00
_cell.angle_beta   90.00
_cell.angle_gamma   90.00
#
_symmetry.space_group_name_H-M   'P 1'
#
loop_
_entity.id
_entity.type
_entity.pdbx_description
1 polymer ?
#
loop_
_entity_poly.entity_id
_entity_poly.type
_entity_poly.pdbx_seq_one_letter_code
_entity_poly.pdbx_strand_id
1 'polypeptide(L)' 'MLNYCKTILSKVSFDPYLFRKELIKALGYCVPVEKLALQNWCYREYGDQYGNILNEAFA' A
#
# COMPACT_ATOMS: atom_id res chain seq x y z
N MET A 1 -4.12 2.01 12.54
CA MET A 1 -4.73 1.89 11.20
C MET A 1 -4.01 0.87 10.32
N LEU A 2 -2.71 0.68 10.50
CA LEU A 2 -1.86 -0.16 9.66
C LEU A 2 -2.42 -1.55 9.29
N ASN A 3 -2.88 -2.34 10.27
CA ASN A 3 -3.38 -3.70 10.02
C ASN A 3 -4.66 -3.73 9.16
N TYR A 4 -5.52 -2.72 9.30
CA TYR A 4 -6.70 -2.56 8.47
C TYR A 4 -6.30 -2.29 7.01
N CYS A 5 -5.39 -1.34 6.80
CA CYS A 5 -4.85 -1.03 5.48
C CYS A 5 -4.22 -2.26 4.81
N LYS A 6 -3.38 -3.02 5.53
CA LYS A 6 -2.78 -4.27 5.02
C LYS A 6 -3.85 -5.26 4.57
N THR A 7 -4.89 -5.46 5.38
CA THR A 7 -6.00 -6.38 5.06
C THR A 7 -6.73 -5.97 3.79
N ILE A 8 -7.03 -4.67 3.64
CA ILE A 8 -7.71 -4.16 2.44
C ILE A 8 -6.81 -4.32 1.22
N LEU A 9 -5.55 -3.90 1.30
CA LEU A 9 -4.59 -3.99 0.20
C LEU A 9 -4.42 -5.44 -0.28
N SER A 10 -4.33 -6.42 0.63
CA SER A 10 -4.28 -7.83 0.26
C SER A 10 -5.56 -8.36 -0.38
N LYS A 11 -6.72 -7.82 -0.02
CA LYS A 11 -7.99 -8.22 -0.66
C LYS A 11 -8.14 -7.64 -2.06
N VAL A 12 -7.56 -6.47 -2.33
CA VAL A 12 -7.68 -5.80 -3.63
C VAL A 12 -6.46 -5.96 -4.54
N SER A 13 -5.42 -6.67 -4.09
CA SER A 13 -4.15 -6.82 -4.83
C SER A 13 -4.27 -7.61 -6.14
N PHE A 14 -5.44 -8.21 -6.42
CA PHE A 14 -5.70 -8.87 -7.70
C PHE A 14 -5.91 -7.88 -8.86
N ASP A 15 -6.22 -6.61 -8.57
CA ASP A 15 -6.46 -5.58 -9.58
C ASP A 15 -5.55 -4.36 -9.36
N PRO A 16 -4.71 -3.98 -10.33
CA PRO A 16 -3.74 -2.89 -10.18
C PRO A 16 -4.40 -1.53 -9.91
N TYR A 17 -5.55 -1.27 -10.53
CA TYR A 17 -6.24 0.00 -10.39
C TYR A 17 -6.88 0.12 -9.00
N LEU A 18 -7.52 -0.94 -8.52
CA LEU A 18 -8.11 -1.01 -7.19
C LEU A 18 -7.03 -0.98 -6.10
N PHE A 19 -5.93 -1.71 -6.30
CA PHE A 19 -4.78 -1.68 -5.40
C PHE A 19 -4.22 -0.27 -5.25
N ARG A 20 -3.96 0.45 -6.36
CA ARG A 20 -3.50 1.84 -6.33
C ARG A 20 -4.48 2.75 -5.57
N LYS A 21 -5.78 2.61 -5.85
CA LYS A 21 -6.82 3.42 -5.21
C LYS A 21 -6.87 3.23 -3.70
N GLU A 22 -6.81 1.99 -3.23
CA GLU A 22 -6.83 1.70 -1.79
C GLU A 22 -5.49 2.02 -1.11
N LEU A 23 -4.36 1.95 -1.82
CA LEU A 23 -3.05 2.37 -1.32
C LEU A 23 -3.03 3.87 -1.01
N ILE A 24 -3.54 4.71 -1.90
CA ILE A 24 -3.65 6.15 -1.67
C ILE A 24 -4.51 6.44 -0.43
N LYS A 25 -5.63 5.72 -0.24
CA LYS A 25 -6.45 5.86 0.97
C LYS A 25 -5.70 5.42 2.23
N ALA A 26 -4.97 4.31 2.16
CA ALA A 26 -4.18 3.80 3.27
C ALA A 26 -3.13 4.82 3.74
N LEU A 27 -2.50 5.55 2.81
CA LEU A 27 -1.61 6.67 3.12
C LEU A 27 -2.34 7.84 3.79
N GLY A 28 -3.60 8.10 3.43
CA GLY A 28 -4.42 9.10 4.11
C GLY A 28 -4.78 8.71 5.56
N TYR A 29 -4.93 7.41 5.84
CA TYR A 29 -5.39 6.94 7.15
C TYR A 29 -4.26 6.63 8.15
N CYS A 30 -3.04 6.39 7.68
CA CYS A 30 -1.90 6.04 8.54
C CYS A 30 -1.16 7.28 9.05
N VAL A 31 -0.76 7.26 10.33
CA VAL A 31 0.17 8.26 10.89
C VAL A 31 1.59 8.05 10.34
N PRO A 32 2.52 9.03 10.44
CA PRO A 32 3.86 8.93 9.83
C PRO A 32 4.64 7.64 10.16
N VAL A 33 4.61 7.20 11.42
CA VAL A 33 5.25 5.94 11.83
C VAL A 33 4.61 4.71 11.17
N GLU A 34 3.28 4.72 11.01
CA GLU A 34 2.56 3.65 10.31
C GLU A 34 2.81 3.69 8.81
N LYS A 35 2.98 4.87 8.20
CA LYS A 35 3.30 5.01 6.77
C LYS A 35 4.62 4.32 6.43
N LEU A 36 5.66 4.51 7.25
CA LEU A 36 6.95 3.83 7.06
C LEU A 36 6.80 2.30 7.17
N ALA A 37 6.04 1.83 8.17
CA ALA A 37 5.77 0.41 8.32
C ALA A 37 4.92 -0.17 7.18
N LEU A 38 3.99 0.63 6.64
CA LEU A 38 3.16 0.27 5.49
C LEU A 38 4.00 0.21 4.22
N GLN A 39 4.89 1.19 4.00
CA GLN A 39 5.80 1.25 2.86
C GLN A 39 6.68 0.00 2.79
N ASN A 40 7.40 -0.30 3.87
CA ASN A 40 8.28 -1.47 3.94
C ASN A 40 7.51 -2.77 3.66
N TRP A 41 6.29 -2.88 4.19
CA TRP A 41 5.44 -4.03 3.93
C TRP A 41 4.96 -4.10 2.48
N CYS A 42 4.53 -2.98 1.88
CA CYS A 42 4.08 -2.96 0.48
C CYS A 42 5.19 -3.35 -0.48
N TYR A 43 6.41 -2.83 -0.30
CA TYR A 43 7.55 -3.21 -1.15
C TYR A 43 7.94 -4.68 -0.97
N ARG A 44 7.81 -5.24 0.24
CA ARG A 44 8.07 -6.65 0.49
C ARG A 44 7.07 -7.58 -0.21
N GLU A 45 5.77 -7.29 -0.09
CA GLU A 45 4.72 -8.18 -0.58
C GLU A 45 4.38 -7.96 -2.07
N TYR A 46 4.52 -6.72 -2.55
CA TYR A 46 4.03 -6.30 -3.87
C TYR A 46 5.09 -5.58 -4.71
N GLY A 47 6.36 -5.55 -4.28
CA GLY A 47 7.45 -4.89 -5.01
C GLY A 47 7.62 -5.43 -6.43
N ASP A 48 7.58 -6.76 -6.59
CA ASP A 48 7.76 -7.41 -7.90
C ASP A 48 6.58 -7.15 -8.84
N GLN A 49 5.35 -7.11 -8.33
CA GLN A 49 4.14 -6.96 -9.13
C GLN A 49 3.77 -5.50 -9.41
N TYR A 50 3.97 -4.62 -8.42
CA TYR A 50 3.45 -3.25 -8.41
C TYR A 50 4.51 -2.20 -8.10
N GLY A 51 5.79 -2.50 -8.32
CA GLY A 51 6.90 -1.58 -8.04
C GLY A 51 6.69 -0.16 -8.57
N ASN A 52 6.16 0.00 -9.80
CA ASN A 52 5.86 1.34 -10.35
C ASN A 52 4.78 2.08 -9.54
N ILE A 53 3.70 1.39 -9.15
CA ILE A 53 2.63 1.97 -8.34
C ILE A 53 3.15 2.36 -6.95
N LEU A 54 4.02 1.54 -6.36
CA LEU A 54 4.62 1.82 -5.07
C LEU A 54 5.58 3.02 -5.13
N ASN A 55 6.43 3.07 -6.16
CA ASN A 55 7.35 4.19 -6.37
C ASN A 55 6.58 5.50 -6.54
N GLU A 56 5.48 5.50 -7.30
CA GLU A 56 4.64 6.69 -7.45
C GLU A 56 3.91 7.09 -6.16
N ALA A 57 3.40 6.12 -5.40
CA ALA A 57 2.60 6.40 -4.20
C ALA A 57 3.42 6.85 -2.99
N PHE A 58 4.69 6.42 -2.90
CA PHE A 58 5.59 6.71 -1.78
C PHE A 58 6.70 7.73 -2.10
N ALA A 59 6.70 8.31 -3.30
CA ALA A 59 7.56 9.44 -3.66
C ALA A 59 7.15 10.72 -2.90
#